data_AF-Q1ASV5-F1
#
_entry.id   AF-Q1ASV5-F1
#
_cell.length_a   1.000
_cell.length_b   1.000
_cell.length_c   1.000
_cell.angle_alpha   90.00
_cell.angle_beta   90.00
_cell.angle_gamma   90.00
#
_symmetry.space_group_name_H-M   'P 1'
#
loop_
_entity.id
_entity.type
_entity.pdbx_description
1 polymer ?
#
loop_
_entity_poly.entity_id
_entity_poly.type
_entity_poly.pdbx_seq_one_letter_code
_entity_poly.pdbx_strand_id
1 'polypeptide(L)' 'MDDATQQRLITVLAAGIAYGISHFVADRLIDIPEQRGIKDDVLEALLKGATTATSTILASVIVRRLFAGR' A
#
# COMPACT_ATOMS: atom_id res chain seq x y z
N MET A 1 20.57 8.03 -10.49
CA MET A 1 20.33 7.57 -9.11
C MET A 1 20.74 6.11 -9.06
N ASP A 2 21.38 5.62 -8.00
CA ASP A 2 21.71 4.19 -7.91
C ASP A 2 20.46 3.33 -7.63
N ASP A 3 20.51 2.05 -7.99
CA ASP A 3 19.38 1.13 -7.90
C ASP A 3 18.90 0.93 -6.45
N ALA A 4 19.80 0.96 -5.47
CA ALA A 4 19.46 0.79 -4.06
C ALA A 4 18.69 2.01 -3.51
N THR A 5 19.08 3.21 -3.91
CA THR A 5 18.40 4.46 -3.60
C THR A 5 17.03 4.49 -4.26
N GLN A 6 16.92 4.04 -5.52
CA GLN A 6 15.64 3.93 -6.21
C GLN A 6 14.70 2.93 -5.52
N GLN A 7 15.20 1.76 -5.14
CA GLN A 7 14.42 0.75 -4.45
C GLN A 7 13.94 1.25 -3.08
N ARG A 8 14.80 1.91 -2.30
CA ARG A 8 14.40 2.52 -1.03
C ARG A 8 13.30 3.56 -1.21
N LEU A 9 13.40 4.41 -2.22
CA LEU A 9 12.38 5.41 -2.50
C LEU A 9 11.04 4.76 -2.86
N ILE A 10 11.05 3.72 -3.70
CA ILE A 10 9.85 2.95 -4.02
C ILE A 10 9.25 2.34 -2.76
N THR A 11 10.05 1.73 -1.89
CA THR A 11 9.55 1.11 -0.65
C THR A 11 8.91 2.13 0.29
N VAL A 12 9.56 3.26 0.54
CA VAL A 12 9.03 4.31 1.41
C VAL A 12 7.74 4.89 0.84
N LEU A 13 7.72 5.17 -0.47
CA LEU A 13 6.53 5.70 -1.14
C LEU A 13 5.38 4.69 -1.13
N ALA A 14 5.67 3.41 -1.37
CA ALA A 14 4.69 2.33 -1.32
C ALA A 14 4.09 2.19 0.09
N ALA A 15 4.92 2.25 1.13
CA ALA A 15 4.46 2.22 2.52
C ALA A 15 3.55 3.42 2.85
N GLY A 16 3.92 4.62 2.38
CA GLY A 16 3.11 5.83 2.55
C GLY A 16 1.75 5.74 1.85
N ILE A 17 1.72 5.25 0.61
CA ILE A 17 0.46 5.04 -0.14
C ILE A 17 -0.39 3.97 0.55
N ALA A 18 0.21 2.84 0.94
CA ALA A 18 -0.49 1.75 1.60
C ALA A 18 -1.10 2.21 2.94
N TYR A 19 -0.36 2.98 3.72
CA TYR A 19 -0.85 3.58 4.95
C TYR A 19 -2.03 4.53 4.67
N GLY A 20 -1.91 5.43 3.69
CA GLY A 20 -2.98 6.35 3.34
C GLY A 20 -4.27 5.65 2.91
N ILE A 21 -4.16 4.62 2.06
CA ILE A 21 -5.31 3.80 1.65
C ILE A 21 -5.90 3.08 2.86
N SER A 22 -5.06 2.42 3.66
CA SER A 22 -5.51 1.65 4.82
C SER A 22 -6.23 2.54 5.85
N HIS A 23 -5.67 3.71 6.13
CA HIS A 23 -6.25 4.68 7.05
C HIS A 23 -7.60 5.21 6.53
N PHE A 24 -7.68 5.57 5.24
CA PHE A 24 -8.94 6.02 4.66
C PHE A 24 -10.03 4.94 4.71
N VAL A 25 -9.68 3.70 4.38
CA VAL A 25 -10.62 2.57 4.40
C VAL A 25 -11.06 2.26 5.83
N ALA A 26 -10.14 2.20 6.79
CA ALA A 26 -10.48 1.97 8.19
C ALA A 26 -11.41 3.05 8.74
N ASP A 27 -11.09 4.33 8.51
CA ASP A 27 -11.83 5.45 9.08
C ASP A 27 -13.21 5.66 8.44
N ARG A 28 -13.40 5.27 7.17
CA ARG A 28 -14.62 5.59 6.42
C ARG A 28 -15.51 4.39 6.10
N LEU A 29 -14.97 3.18 6.08
CA LEU A 29 -15.65 2.04 5.47
C LEU A 29 -15.70 0.79 6.35
N ILE A 30 -14.93 0.73 7.45
CA ILE A 30 -14.88 -0.46 8.30
C ILE A 30 -15.49 -0.13 9.66
N ASP A 31 -16.57 -0.84 10.00
CA ASP A 31 -17.04 -0.97 11.38
C ASP A 31 -16.33 -2.17 11.99
N ILE A 32 -15.65 -1.98 13.13
CA ILE A 32 -14.83 -3.04 13.74
C ILE A 32 -15.74 -3.92 14.61
N PRO A 33 -16.01 -5.19 14.24
CA PRO A 33 -16.86 -6.05 15.04
C PRO A 33 -16.18 -6.47 16.35
N GLU A 34 -16.95 -6.64 17.41
CA GLU A 34 -16.45 -7.05 18.73
C GLU A 34 -15.96 -8.51 18.75
N GLN A 35 -16.43 -9.35 17.83
CA GLN A 35 -15.93 -10.72 17.64
C GLN A 35 -15.52 -10.92 16.18
N ARG A 36 -14.24 -11.26 16.00
CA ARG A 36 -13.64 -11.53 14.69
C ARG A 36 -13.73 -13.01 14.34
N GLY A 37 -14.21 -13.32 13.14
CA GLY A 37 -14.25 -14.68 12.59
C GLY A 37 -13.25 -14.91 11.45
N ILE A 38 -13.10 -16.17 11.03
CA ILE A 38 -12.18 -16.57 9.94
C ILE A 38 -12.44 -15.80 8.64
N LYS A 39 -13.69 -15.47 8.35
CA LYS A 39 -14.06 -14.68 7.16
C LYS A 39 -13.44 -13.29 7.19
N ASP A 40 -13.37 -12.68 8.37
CA ASP A 40 -12.81 -11.34 8.56
C ASP A 40 -11.29 -11.36 8.39
N ASP A 41 -10.63 -12.40 8.90
CA ASP A 41 -9.18 -12.56 8.75
C ASP A 41 -8.78 -12.79 7.28
N VAL A 42 -9.57 -13.57 6.53
CA VAL A 42 -9.37 -13.74 5.08
C VAL A 42 -9.58 -12.42 4.35
N LEU A 43 -10.64 -11.68 4.68
CA LEU A 43 -10.92 -10.38 4.08
C LEU A 43 -9.80 -9.37 4.38
N GLU A 44 -9.31 -9.33 5.62
CA GLU A 44 -8.20 -8.47 6.02
C GLU A 44 -6.91 -8.83 5.27
N ALA A 45 -6.60 -10.12 5.14
CA ALA A 45 -5.43 -10.57 4.38
C ALA A 45 -5.52 -10.16 2.91
N LEU A 46 -6.68 -10.34 2.28
CA LEU A 46 -6.92 -9.91 0.90
C LEU A 46 -6.80 -8.40 0.74
N LEU A 47 -7.41 -7.63 1.65
CA LEU A 47 -7.34 -6.17 1.62
C LEU A 47 -5.90 -5.68 1.78
N LYS A 48 -5.15 -6.22 2.75
CA LYS A 48 -3.74 -5.88 2.96
C LYS A 48 -2.88 -6.28 1.77
N GLY A 49 -3.07 -7.48 1.24
CA GLY A 49 -2.34 -7.99 0.09
C GLY A 49 -2.56 -7.14 -1.16
N ALA A 50 -3.82 -6.86 -1.48
CA ALA A 50 -4.21 -6.02 -2.62
C ALA A 50 -3.70 -4.59 -2.47
N THR A 51 -3.86 -3.99 -1.28
CA THR A 51 -3.38 -2.63 -0.99
C THR A 51 -1.86 -2.54 -1.12
N THR A 52 -1.13 -3.50 -0.56
CA THR A 52 0.34 -3.54 -0.62
C THR A 52 0.83 -3.69 -2.06
N ALA A 53 0.26 -4.64 -2.82
CA ALA A 53 0.62 -4.86 -4.22
C ALA A 53 0.35 -3.61 -5.06
N THR A 54 -0.84 -3.02 -4.93
CA THR A 54 -1.26 -1.82 -5.68
C THR A 54 -0.38 -0.62 -5.33
N SER A 55 -0.11 -0.40 -4.05
CA SER A 55 0.75 0.70 -3.58
C SER A 55 2.18 0.57 -4.10
N THR A 56 2.71 -0.66 -4.13
CA THR A 56 4.05 -0.94 -4.67
C THR A 56 4.12 -0.66 -6.16
N ILE A 57 3.13 -1.10 -6.94
CA ILE A 57 3.05 -0.83 -8.38
C ILE A 57 2.95 0.67 -8.63
N LEU A 58 2.05 1.38 -7.93
CA LEU A 58 1.89 2.82 -8.05
C LEU A 58 3.16 3.58 -7.70
N ALA A 59 3.80 3.26 -6.57
CA ALA A 59 5.07 3.87 -6.18
C ALA A 59 6.15 3.67 -7.26
N SER A 60 6.26 2.46 -7.80
CA SER A 60 7.21 2.15 -8.87
C SER A 60 6.92 2.93 -10.16
N VAL A 61 5.65 3.13 -10.53
CA VAL A 61 5.25 3.97 -11.66
C VAL A 61 5.57 5.44 -11.40
N ILE A 62 5.26 5.96 -10.22
CA ILE A 62 5.51 7.37 -9.85
C ILE A 62 7.02 7.66 -9.88
N VAL A 63 7.84 6.81 -9.23
CA VAL A 63 9.29 6.98 -9.21
C VAL A 63 9.84 6.92 -10.63
N ARG A 64 9.40 5.99 -11.47
CA ARG A 64 9.80 5.98 -12.89
C ARG A 64 9.41 7.26 -13.61
N ARG A 65 8.18 7.75 -13.47
CA ARG A 65 7.75 8.96 -14.21
C ARG A 65 8.48 10.22 -13.75
N LEU A 66 8.77 10.36 -12.46
CA LEU A 66 9.43 11.54 -11.91
C LEU A 66 10.95 11.54 -12.14
N PHE A 67 11.57 10.36 -12.20
CA PHE A 67 13.03 10.23 -12.24
C PHE A 67 13.59 9.61 -13.53
N ALA A 68 12.78 8.96 -14.39
CA ALA A 68 13.22 8.46 -15.70
C ALA A 68 13.06 9.48 -16.84
N GLY A 69 12.52 10.68 -16.55
CA GLY A 69 12.50 11.82 -17.48
C GLY A 69 13.79 12.67 -17.46
N ARG A 70 14.85 12.21 -16.79
CA ARG A 70 16.16 12.85 -16.70
C ARG A 70 17.28 11.84 -16.90
#